data_AF-A0A2H0UJZ5-F1
#
_entry.id   AF-A0A2H0UJZ5-F1
#
_cell.length_a   1.000
_cell.length_b   1.000
_cell.length_c   1.000
_cell.angle_alpha   90.00
_cell.angle_beta   90.00
_cell.angle_gamma   90.00
#
_symmetry.space_group_name_H-M   'P 1'
#
loop_
_entity.id
_entity.type
_entity.pdbx_description
1 polymer ?
#
loop_
_entity_poly.entity_id
_entity_poly.type
_entity_poly.pdbx_seq_one_letter_code
_entity_poly.pdbx_strand_id
1 'polypeptide(L)'
;MDIEIDTFRIFIRDEEDKKRSSTWHVNNTGNSVYLYVNSLGGRMKASFHPEGKSSDGKDSQFGFEKKYREKLTAESYDSPKPLRWIRPKPVNDSVVQVAKVLFPTDYLKGSVADERENYKRETDSKRKWRFSLPIAKEGEAVEVSLFYSIKKPNDIEDVFIRKGFTPMFYIDLPNGEIVSVVGRNVAFDPKSLPNPNKNPSIKELDGMKQINDYEENLHITLFGDPKDGEVFQLIEIDGPAIIR
;
A
#
# COMPACT_ATOMS: atom_id res chain seq x y z
N MET A 1 14.71 2.28 17.21
CA MET A 1 14.41 1.28 16.16
C MET A 1 15.66 1.10 15.29
N ASP A 2 16.15 -0.13 15.05
CA ASP A 2 17.50 -0.38 14.47
C ASP A 2 17.52 -1.31 13.23
N ILE A 3 16.44 -1.39 12.44
CA ILE A 3 16.37 -2.31 11.30
C ILE A 3 16.26 -1.54 9.96
N GLU A 4 17.38 -1.44 9.24
CA GLU A 4 17.48 -0.93 7.87
C GLU A 4 17.17 -2.07 6.87
N ILE A 5 16.13 -1.91 6.05
CA ILE A 5 15.69 -2.94 5.09
C ILE A 5 15.37 -2.31 3.73
N ASP A 6 16.02 -2.79 2.68
CA ASP A 6 15.77 -2.35 1.29
C ASP A 6 14.44 -2.86 0.70
N THR A 7 13.91 -3.97 1.22
CA THR A 7 12.63 -4.54 0.77
C THR A 7 11.95 -5.35 1.86
N PHE A 8 10.68 -5.07 2.10
CA PHE A 8 9.85 -5.81 3.06
C PHE A 8 8.43 -6.04 2.54
N ARG A 9 7.73 -6.93 3.21
CA ARG A 9 6.33 -7.30 2.96
C ARG A 9 5.49 -7.03 4.20
N ILE A 10 4.33 -6.42 4.02
CA ILE A 10 3.33 -6.17 5.08
C ILE A 10 2.04 -6.86 4.69
N PHE A 11 1.42 -7.52 5.66
CA PHE A 11 0.05 -8.01 5.54
C PHE A 11 -0.62 -8.03 6.91
N ILE A 12 -1.95 -7.97 6.89
CA ILE A 12 -2.81 -8.08 8.07
C ILE A 12 -3.37 -9.50 8.10
N ARG A 13 -3.43 -10.12 9.28
CA ARG A 13 -4.06 -11.43 9.45
C ARG A 13 -4.73 -11.60 10.81
N ASP A 14 -5.69 -12.51 10.88
CA ASP A 14 -6.17 -13.00 12.17
C ASP A 14 -5.19 -14.01 12.81
N GLU A 15 -5.41 -14.31 14.09
CA GLU A 15 -4.55 -15.24 14.85
C GLU A 15 -4.61 -16.68 14.31
N GLU A 16 -5.74 -17.03 13.70
CA GLU A 16 -5.99 -18.35 13.13
C GLU A 16 -5.50 -18.48 11.68
N ASP A 17 -4.96 -17.41 11.08
CA ASP A 17 -4.52 -17.31 9.68
C ASP A 17 -5.62 -17.68 8.66
N LYS A 18 -6.90 -17.50 9.04
CA LYS A 18 -8.06 -17.76 8.20
C LYS A 18 -8.46 -16.54 7.37
N LYS A 19 -8.18 -15.33 7.86
CA LYS A 19 -8.45 -14.07 7.19
C LYS A 19 -7.16 -13.30 7.00
N ARG A 20 -6.92 -12.80 5.78
CA ARG A 20 -5.73 -12.02 5.47
C ARG A 20 -6.00 -10.90 4.46
N SER A 21 -5.23 -9.83 4.58
CA SER A 21 -5.10 -8.82 3.53
C SER A 21 -4.21 -9.29 2.39
N SER A 22 -4.20 -8.51 1.31
CA SER A 22 -3.17 -8.54 0.28
C SER A 22 -1.79 -8.31 0.89
N THR A 23 -0.77 -8.92 0.27
CA THR A 23 0.62 -8.69 0.65
C THR A 23 1.17 -7.45 -0.04
N TRP A 24 1.35 -6.40 0.74
CA TRP A 24 1.97 -5.17 0.30
C TRP A 24 3.48 -5.31 0.34
N HIS A 25 4.14 -4.92 -0.74
CA HIS A 25 5.58 -4.91 -0.82
C HIS A 25 6.04 -3.47 -0.84
N VAL A 26 7.05 -3.15 -0.06
CA VAL A 26 7.70 -1.87 -0.16
C VAL A 26 9.16 -2.09 -0.43
N ASN A 27 9.71 -1.23 -1.28
CA ASN A 27 11.13 -1.17 -1.53
C ASN A 27 11.56 0.28 -1.74
N ASN A 28 12.86 0.50 -1.76
CA ASN A 28 13.48 1.74 -2.19
C ASN A 28 14.42 1.50 -3.38
N THR A 29 14.68 2.56 -4.16
CA THR A 29 15.74 2.60 -5.16
C THR A 29 16.26 4.03 -5.24
N GLY A 30 17.48 4.25 -4.76
CA GLY A 30 18.00 5.60 -4.51
C GLY A 30 17.07 6.37 -3.57
N ASN A 31 16.68 7.58 -3.96
CA ASN A 31 15.79 8.44 -3.17
C ASN A 31 14.29 8.15 -3.37
N SER A 32 13.94 7.05 -4.02
CA SER A 32 12.55 6.72 -4.36
C SER A 32 12.06 5.54 -3.55
N VAL A 33 10.84 5.65 -3.02
CA VAL A 33 10.15 4.55 -2.33
C VAL A 33 8.98 4.09 -3.19
N TYR A 34 8.72 2.79 -3.20
CA TYR A 34 7.61 2.22 -3.93
C TYR A 34 6.82 1.29 -3.05
N LEU A 35 5.51 1.31 -3.22
CA LEU A 35 4.55 0.43 -2.56
C LEU A 35 3.84 -0.36 -3.66
N TYR A 36 3.95 -1.69 -3.62
CA TYR A 36 3.36 -2.61 -4.59
C TYR A 36 2.38 -3.54 -3.93
N VAL A 37 1.50 -4.05 -4.77
CA VAL A 37 0.39 -4.91 -4.37
C VAL A 37 -0.17 -5.54 -5.63
N ASN A 38 -0.62 -6.79 -5.51
CA ASN A 38 -1.28 -7.48 -6.61
C ASN A 38 -2.78 -7.15 -6.59
N SER A 39 -3.39 -7.05 -7.77
CA SER A 39 -4.83 -6.89 -7.96
C SER A 39 -5.27 -7.66 -9.21
N LEU A 40 -6.59 -7.70 -9.48
CA LEU A 40 -7.17 -8.53 -10.55
C LEU A 40 -6.65 -8.18 -11.95
N GLY A 41 -6.30 -6.91 -12.19
CA GLY A 41 -5.69 -6.45 -13.45
C GLY A 41 -4.17 -6.59 -13.50
N GLY A 42 -3.55 -7.18 -12.47
CA GLY A 42 -2.11 -7.29 -12.31
C GLY A 42 -1.54 -6.48 -11.15
N ARG A 43 -0.25 -6.14 -11.20
CA ARG A 43 0.41 -5.42 -10.11
C ARG A 43 0.18 -3.93 -10.20
N MET A 44 -0.26 -3.34 -9.09
CA MET A 44 -0.32 -1.89 -8.89
C MET A 44 0.91 -1.42 -8.12
N LYS A 45 1.28 -0.16 -8.35
CA LYS A 45 2.45 0.47 -7.75
C LYS A 45 2.15 1.92 -7.44
N ALA A 46 2.33 2.32 -6.19
CA ALA A 46 2.57 3.72 -5.83
C ALA A 46 4.07 3.97 -5.81
N SER A 47 4.53 5.07 -6.39
CA SER A 47 5.93 5.49 -6.31
C SER A 47 6.03 6.91 -5.82
N PHE A 48 6.87 7.11 -4.81
CA PHE A 48 7.14 8.36 -4.12
C PHE A 48 8.54 8.81 -4.51
N HIS A 49 8.61 9.80 -5.39
CA HIS A 49 9.86 10.33 -5.92
C HIS A 49 10.22 11.65 -5.23
N PRO A 50 11.51 12.01 -5.14
CA PRO A 50 11.90 13.37 -4.79
C PRO A 50 11.48 14.33 -5.92
N GLU A 51 11.38 15.61 -5.58
CA GLU A 51 11.05 16.66 -6.54
C GLU A 51 12.04 16.72 -7.71
N GLY A 52 11.54 17.02 -8.91
CA GLY A 52 12.34 17.33 -10.09
C GLY A 52 12.73 16.13 -10.96
N LYS A 53 12.05 14.99 -10.82
CA LYS A 53 12.19 13.85 -11.74
C LYS A 53 11.31 14.00 -12.99
N SER A 54 10.23 14.76 -12.94
CA SER A 54 9.31 14.97 -14.05
C SER A 54 9.21 16.43 -14.47
N SER A 55 8.97 16.66 -15.76
CA SER A 55 8.86 18.01 -16.35
C SER A 55 7.62 18.77 -15.89
N ASP A 56 6.58 18.06 -15.45
CA ASP A 56 5.33 18.63 -14.93
C ASP A 56 5.32 18.78 -13.39
N GLY A 57 6.44 18.51 -12.72
CA GLY A 57 6.58 18.56 -11.26
C GLY A 57 5.82 17.47 -10.49
N LYS A 58 4.98 16.67 -11.15
CA LYS A 58 4.21 15.58 -10.53
C LYS A 58 5.01 14.30 -10.47
N ASP A 59 5.95 14.28 -9.53
CA ASP A 59 6.94 13.23 -9.41
C ASP A 59 6.37 11.92 -8.84
N SER A 60 5.33 11.97 -8.01
CA SER A 60 4.72 10.74 -7.47
C SER A 60 3.64 10.20 -8.40
N GLN A 61 3.45 8.88 -8.41
CA GLN A 61 2.45 8.24 -9.25
C GLN A 61 1.85 6.98 -8.62
N PHE A 62 0.61 6.65 -9.00
CA PHE A 62 -0.06 5.41 -8.62
C PHE A 62 -0.82 4.82 -9.79
N GLY A 63 -0.72 3.51 -9.98
CA GLY A 63 -1.52 2.77 -10.96
C GLY A 63 -0.90 1.43 -11.28
N PHE A 64 -1.42 0.76 -12.31
CA PHE A 64 -0.85 -0.49 -12.80
C PHE A 64 0.57 -0.29 -13.36
N GLU A 65 1.45 -1.26 -13.11
CA GLU A 65 2.74 -1.28 -13.80
C GLU A 65 2.52 -1.34 -15.32
N LYS A 66 3.45 -0.74 -16.09
CA LYS A 66 3.33 -0.58 -17.55
C LYS A 66 2.93 -1.88 -18.26
N LYS A 67 3.60 -3.01 -17.93
CA LYS A 67 3.31 -4.32 -18.54
C LYS A 67 1.88 -4.81 -18.30
N TYR A 68 1.25 -4.46 -17.17
CA TYR A 68 -0.13 -4.85 -16.87
C TYR A 68 -1.13 -3.90 -17.53
N ARG A 69 -0.80 -2.60 -17.64
CA ARG A 69 -1.58 -1.65 -18.45
C ARG A 69 -1.63 -2.07 -19.91
N GLU A 70 -0.50 -2.45 -20.49
CA GLU A 70 -0.42 -2.93 -21.87
C GLU A 70 -1.25 -4.19 -22.10
N LYS A 71 -1.25 -5.13 -21.14
CA LYS A 71 -2.11 -6.32 -21.17
C LYS A 71 -3.59 -5.97 -21.15
N LEU A 72 -4.01 -5.11 -20.21
CA LEU A 72 -5.40 -4.66 -20.11
C LEU A 72 -5.87 -4.00 -21.42
N THR A 73 -5.05 -3.12 -22.01
CA THR A 73 -5.36 -2.51 -23.30
C THR A 73 -5.45 -3.53 -24.44
N ALA A 74 -4.56 -4.52 -24.48
CA ALA A 74 -4.59 -5.59 -25.48
C ALA A 74 -5.86 -6.45 -25.38
N GLU A 75 -6.42 -6.58 -24.17
CA GLU A 75 -7.68 -7.26 -23.90
C GLU A 75 -8.91 -6.34 -24.04
N SER A 76 -8.75 -5.17 -24.66
CA SER A 76 -9.82 -4.17 -24.89
C SER A 76 -10.42 -3.56 -23.62
N TYR A 77 -9.71 -3.60 -22.49
CA TYR A 77 -10.05 -2.83 -21.30
C TYR A 77 -9.48 -1.41 -21.38
N ASP A 78 -10.24 -0.43 -20.90
CA ASP A 78 -9.74 0.92 -20.69
C ASP A 78 -8.73 0.96 -19.55
N SER A 79 -7.44 0.81 -19.86
CA SER A 79 -6.38 0.92 -18.85
C SER A 79 -6.40 2.34 -18.24
N PRO A 80 -6.61 2.47 -16.92
CA PRO A 80 -6.57 3.79 -16.28
C PRO A 80 -5.19 4.41 -16.44
N LYS A 81 -5.16 5.72 -16.69
CA LYS A 81 -3.92 6.50 -16.63
C LYS A 81 -3.42 6.47 -15.18
N PRO A 82 -2.09 6.39 -14.94
CA PRO A 82 -1.57 6.53 -13.61
C PRO A 82 -1.96 7.89 -13.04
N LEU A 83 -2.39 7.90 -11.79
CA LEU A 83 -2.53 9.12 -11.02
C LEU A 83 -1.15 9.69 -10.76
N ARG A 84 -1.05 11.02 -10.78
CA ARG A 84 0.21 11.73 -10.54
C ARG A 84 -0.03 12.93 -9.66
N TRP A 85 0.83 13.12 -8.67
CA TRP A 85 0.73 14.21 -7.71
C TRP A 85 2.11 14.57 -7.13
N ILE A 86 2.17 15.71 -6.45
CA ILE A 86 3.31 16.11 -5.62
C ILE A 86 3.09 15.55 -4.21
N ARG A 87 4.00 14.70 -3.72
CA ARG A 87 3.90 14.20 -2.34
C ARG A 87 4.18 15.30 -1.31
N PRO A 88 3.63 15.20 -0.09
CA PRO A 88 4.06 16.02 1.03
C PRO A 88 5.57 15.87 1.28
N LYS A 89 6.22 16.96 1.68
CA LYS A 89 7.66 17.02 1.98
C LYS A 89 7.87 17.45 3.43
N PRO A 90 8.80 16.81 4.16
CA PRO A 90 9.20 17.32 5.46
C PRO A 90 9.86 18.68 5.29
N VAL A 91 9.37 19.68 6.01
CA VAL A 91 9.97 21.02 6.09
C VAL A 91 10.53 21.21 7.49
N ASN A 92 11.79 21.60 7.60
CA ASN A 92 12.52 21.64 8.86
C ASN A 92 12.39 20.28 9.60
N ASP A 93 12.33 20.34 10.92
CA ASP A 93 12.25 19.22 11.87
C ASP A 93 10.89 18.49 11.92
N SER A 94 10.11 18.52 10.82
CA SER A 94 8.77 17.93 10.76
C SER A 94 8.77 16.48 10.23
N VAL A 95 7.70 15.77 10.59
CA VAL A 95 7.40 14.41 10.14
C VAL A 95 6.06 14.48 9.40
N VAL A 96 6.04 14.10 8.13
CA VAL A 96 4.86 14.24 7.25
C VAL A 96 4.38 12.88 6.78
N GLN A 97 3.07 12.62 6.91
CA GLN A 97 2.47 11.44 6.31
C GLN A 97 2.42 11.63 4.80
N VAL A 98 2.86 10.65 4.01
CA VAL A 98 2.80 10.72 2.55
C VAL A 98 1.84 9.70 1.96
N ALA A 99 1.63 8.59 2.65
CA ALA A 99 0.67 7.57 2.26
C ALA A 99 0.09 6.85 3.46
N LYS A 100 -1.11 6.32 3.28
CA LYS A 100 -1.72 5.36 4.20
C LYS A 100 -2.56 4.33 3.46
N VAL A 101 -2.52 3.11 3.93
CA VAL A 101 -3.38 2.01 3.50
C VAL A 101 -4.23 1.60 4.70
N LEU A 102 -5.54 1.63 4.53
CA LEU A 102 -6.50 1.16 5.52
C LEU A 102 -6.90 -0.27 5.17
N PHE A 103 -6.96 -1.13 6.18
CA PHE A 103 -7.39 -2.52 6.10
C PHE A 103 -8.58 -2.72 7.04
N PRO A 104 -9.81 -2.42 6.61
CA PRO A 104 -11.00 -2.54 7.43
C PRO A 104 -11.31 -4.00 7.74
N THR A 105 -11.35 -4.36 9.02
CA THR A 105 -11.52 -5.74 9.50
C THR A 105 -12.72 -6.44 8.86
N ASP A 106 -13.84 -5.73 8.74
CA ASP A 106 -15.10 -6.28 8.23
C ASP A 106 -15.08 -6.58 6.72
N TYR A 107 -14.04 -6.08 6.04
CA TYR A 107 -13.81 -6.18 4.60
C TYR A 107 -12.53 -6.95 4.26
N LEU A 108 -11.98 -7.71 5.22
CA LEU A 108 -10.91 -8.68 5.00
C LEU A 108 -11.53 -10.09 4.95
N LYS A 109 -11.79 -10.57 3.74
CA LYS A 109 -12.39 -11.89 3.44
C LYS A 109 -11.46 -12.77 2.61
N GLY A 110 -10.26 -12.29 2.28
CA GLY A 110 -9.21 -13.11 1.69
C GLY A 110 -8.97 -14.37 2.53
N SER A 111 -9.16 -15.54 1.94
CA SER A 111 -8.80 -16.83 2.53
C SER A 111 -7.34 -17.14 2.24
N VAL A 112 -6.61 -17.63 3.23
CA VAL A 112 -5.26 -18.14 3.01
C VAL A 112 -5.36 -19.51 2.34
N ALA A 113 -4.94 -19.63 1.08
CA ALA A 113 -4.54 -20.93 0.55
C ALA A 113 -3.31 -21.37 1.36
N ASP A 114 -3.35 -22.57 1.94
CA ASP A 114 -2.33 -23.11 2.84
C ASP A 114 -0.91 -22.91 2.25
N GLU A 115 -0.23 -21.81 2.61
CA GLU A 115 1.06 -21.38 2.03
C GLU A 115 2.20 -22.38 2.32
N ARG A 116 1.93 -23.42 3.11
CA ARG A 116 2.90 -24.45 3.53
C ARG A 116 3.46 -25.25 2.36
N GLU A 117 2.75 -25.41 1.23
CA GLU A 117 3.29 -26.13 0.07
C GLU A 117 4.20 -25.25 -0.82
N ASN A 118 3.93 -23.96 -0.96
CA ASN A 118 4.76 -23.05 -1.76
C ASN A 118 6.04 -22.59 -1.03
N TYR A 119 6.09 -22.73 0.30
CA TYR A 119 7.23 -22.35 1.14
C TYR A 119 8.52 -23.17 0.85
N LYS A 120 8.40 -24.37 0.29
CA LYS A 120 9.55 -25.24 -0.03
C LYS A 120 10.37 -24.79 -1.25
N ARG A 121 9.93 -23.79 -2.02
CA ARG A 121 10.63 -23.33 -3.25
C ARG A 121 11.48 -22.07 -3.09
N GLU A 122 11.33 -21.28 -2.02
CA GLU A 122 12.21 -20.12 -1.78
C GLU A 122 13.45 -20.55 -0.97
N THR A 123 14.42 -21.17 -1.62
CA THR A 123 15.73 -21.53 -1.08
C THR A 123 16.55 -20.27 -0.70
N ASP A 124 16.71 -20.06 0.61
CA ASP A 124 17.94 -19.69 1.34
C ASP A 124 18.87 -18.54 0.91
N SER A 125 18.52 -17.63 0.01
CA SER A 125 19.41 -16.48 -0.30
C SER A 125 18.83 -15.08 -0.22
N LYS A 126 17.50 -14.89 -0.11
CA LYS A 126 16.88 -13.56 0.05
C LYS A 126 15.60 -13.63 0.89
N ARG A 127 15.72 -13.90 2.19
CA ARG A 127 14.60 -13.76 3.13
C ARG A 127 14.13 -12.31 3.12
N LYS A 128 13.08 -12.01 2.36
CA LYS A 128 12.38 -10.72 2.43
C LYS A 128 11.72 -10.65 3.80
N TRP A 129 11.99 -9.58 4.55
CA TRP A 129 11.37 -9.37 5.85
C TRP A 129 9.85 -9.29 5.68
N ARG A 130 9.13 -10.13 6.42
CA ARG A 130 7.67 -10.19 6.41
C ARG A 130 7.16 -9.72 7.76
N PHE A 131 6.40 -8.64 7.77
CA PHE A 131 5.73 -8.11 8.95
C PHE A 131 4.24 -8.44 8.87
N SER A 132 3.75 -9.21 9.83
CA SER A 132 2.32 -9.46 9.99
C SER A 132 1.80 -8.60 11.14
N LEU A 133 0.78 -7.79 10.88
CA LEU A 133 0.02 -7.11 11.93
C LEU A 133 -1.25 -7.91 12.23
N PRO A 134 -1.69 -7.97 13.51
CA PRO A 134 -2.96 -8.57 13.84
C PRO A 134 -4.10 -7.74 13.24
N ILE A 135 -5.19 -8.41 12.87
CA ILE A 135 -6.43 -7.76 12.49
C ILE A 135 -6.98 -6.90 13.65
N ALA A 136 -7.62 -5.78 13.32
CA ALA A 136 -8.27 -4.93 14.31
C ALA A 136 -9.61 -5.54 14.76
N LYS A 137 -10.32 -4.90 15.69
CA LYS A 137 -11.67 -5.36 16.08
C LYS A 137 -12.69 -5.12 14.96
N GLU A 138 -13.86 -5.74 15.08
CA GLU A 138 -15.01 -5.45 14.20
C GLU A 138 -15.35 -3.94 14.27
N GLY A 139 -15.66 -3.31 13.13
CA GLY A 139 -15.86 -1.87 13.03
C GLY A 139 -14.58 -1.02 13.08
N GLU A 140 -13.40 -1.63 13.15
CA GLU A 140 -12.10 -0.96 13.06
C GLU A 140 -11.35 -1.34 11.76
N ALA A 141 -10.29 -0.59 11.48
CA ALA A 141 -9.32 -0.87 10.44
C ALA A 141 -7.91 -0.85 11.02
N VAL A 142 -7.01 -1.63 10.44
CA VAL A 142 -5.58 -1.39 10.60
C VAL A 142 -5.17 -0.30 9.60
N GLU A 143 -4.51 0.75 10.07
CA GLU A 143 -3.87 1.78 9.25
C GLU A 143 -2.37 1.49 9.18
N VAL A 144 -1.84 1.30 7.97
CA VAL A 144 -0.40 1.27 7.71
C VAL A 144 -0.02 2.55 6.98
N SER A 145 0.91 3.30 7.56
CA SER A 145 1.25 4.65 7.12
C SER A 145 2.74 4.82 6.85
N LEU A 146 3.05 5.53 5.77
CA LEU A 146 4.39 5.95 5.40
C LEU A 146 4.56 7.42 5.80
N PHE A 147 5.58 7.69 6.60
CA PHE A 147 5.97 9.03 7.03
C PHE A 147 7.36 9.36 6.53
N TYR A 148 7.55 10.58 6.04
CA TYR A 148 8.85 11.13 5.68
C TYR A 148 9.30 12.14 6.73
N SER A 149 10.59 12.11 7.06
CA SER A 149 11.24 13.07 7.96
C SER A 149 12.69 13.30 7.58
N ILE A 150 13.31 14.35 8.12
CA ILE A 150 14.78 14.53 8.11
C ILE A 150 15.43 14.27 9.48
N LYS A 151 14.60 13.93 10.48
CA LYS A 151 15.04 13.55 11.82
C LYS A 151 15.41 12.08 11.86
N LYS A 152 16.36 11.74 12.75
CA LYS A 152 16.76 10.36 12.99
C LYS A 152 15.58 9.53 13.51
N PRO A 153 15.54 8.21 13.22
CA PRO A 153 14.43 7.36 13.62
C PRO A 153 14.14 7.38 15.12
N ASN A 154 15.19 7.38 15.94
CA ASN A 154 15.07 7.39 17.40
C ASN A 154 14.41 8.69 17.93
N ASP A 155 14.53 9.81 17.22
CA ASP A 155 13.96 11.10 17.64
C ASP A 155 12.46 11.22 17.29
N ILE A 156 11.96 10.37 16.37
CA ILE A 156 10.57 10.38 15.88
C ILE A 156 9.74 9.21 16.40
N GLU A 157 10.39 8.15 16.90
CA GLU A 157 9.72 6.97 17.45
C GLU A 157 8.72 7.34 18.56
N ASP A 158 9.16 8.18 19.51
CA ASP A 158 8.32 8.71 20.57
C ASP A 158 7.12 9.54 20.06
N VAL A 159 7.26 10.19 18.90
CA VAL A 159 6.18 10.97 18.29
C VAL A 159 5.12 10.03 17.73
N PHE A 160 5.53 8.92 17.12
CA PHE A 160 4.62 7.89 16.62
C PHE A 160 3.88 7.20 17.77
N ILE A 161 4.61 6.77 18.81
CA ILE A 161 4.02 6.11 19.98
C ILE A 161 2.97 7.01 20.65
N ARG A 162 3.28 8.30 20.86
CA ARG A 162 2.32 9.26 21.42
C ARG A 162 1.06 9.46 20.56
N LYS A 163 1.14 9.21 19.26
CA LYS A 163 0.02 9.26 18.31
C LYS A 163 -0.71 7.92 18.16
N GLY A 164 -0.34 6.93 18.98
CA GLY A 164 -0.94 5.58 18.97
C GLY A 164 -0.46 4.71 17.81
N PHE A 165 0.65 5.07 17.17
CA PHE A 165 1.29 4.23 16.16
C PHE A 165 2.30 3.28 16.79
N THR A 166 2.34 2.06 16.25
CA THR A 166 3.38 1.06 16.44
C THR A 166 4.41 1.23 15.31
N PRO A 167 5.61 1.71 15.62
CA PRO A 167 6.70 1.78 14.65
C PRO A 167 7.09 0.37 14.18
N MET A 168 7.19 0.12 12.87
CA MET A 168 7.56 -1.20 12.33
C MET A 168 9.02 -1.27 11.88
N PHE A 169 9.43 -0.36 10.99
CA PHE A 169 10.82 -0.21 10.51
C PHE A 169 10.94 1.16 9.81
N TYR A 170 12.16 1.51 9.40
CA TYR A 170 12.45 2.70 8.62
C TYR A 170 13.40 2.40 7.45
N ILE A 171 13.50 3.35 6.53
CA ILE A 171 14.44 3.33 5.40
C ILE A 171 15.17 4.67 5.39
N ASP A 172 16.51 4.64 5.42
CA ASP A 172 17.33 5.82 5.16
C ASP A 172 17.49 6.03 3.65
N LEU A 173 17.22 7.25 3.19
CA LEU A 173 17.38 7.61 1.78
C LEU A 173 18.68 8.41 1.58
N PRO A 174 19.38 8.26 0.44
CA PRO A 174 20.64 8.97 0.17
C PRO A 174 20.55 10.52 0.21
N ASN A 175 19.36 11.09 0.09
CA ASN A 175 19.11 12.53 0.22
C ASN A 175 18.95 13.00 1.68
N GLY A 176 19.15 12.12 2.67
CA GLY A 176 18.98 12.42 4.09
C GLY A 176 17.54 12.40 4.58
N GLU A 177 16.56 12.07 3.71
CA GLU A 177 15.21 11.77 4.16
C GLU A 177 15.17 10.36 4.77
N ILE A 178 14.27 10.18 5.74
CA ILE A 178 13.98 8.91 6.39
C ILE A 178 12.52 8.59 6.15
N VAL A 179 12.25 7.36 5.76
CA VAL A 179 10.88 6.86 5.55
C VAL A 179 10.55 5.87 6.65
N SER A 180 9.69 6.28 7.57
CA SER A 180 9.17 5.42 8.63
C SER A 180 7.88 4.77 8.19
N VAL A 181 7.74 3.48 8.48
CA VAL A 181 6.48 2.77 8.28
C VAL A 181 5.95 2.34 9.62
N VAL A 182 4.70 2.73 9.87
CA VAL A 182 4.07 2.63 11.17
C VAL A 182 2.65 2.09 11.02
N GLY A 183 2.17 1.35 12.02
CA GLY A 183 0.86 0.72 12.02
C GLY A 183 0.02 1.20 13.21
N ARG A 184 -1.30 1.26 13.09
CA ARG A 184 -2.20 1.42 14.25
C ARG A 184 -3.59 0.90 13.94
N ASN A 185 -4.40 0.69 14.97
CA ASN A 185 -5.83 0.47 14.79
C ASN A 185 -6.56 1.82 14.79
N VAL A 186 -7.55 1.97 13.92
CA VAL A 186 -8.41 3.15 13.84
C VAL A 186 -9.87 2.72 13.71
N ALA A 187 -10.80 3.54 14.21
CA ALA A 187 -12.21 3.35 13.90
C ALA A 187 -12.43 3.47 12.39
N PHE A 188 -13.29 2.61 11.84
CA PHE A 188 -13.63 2.62 10.43
C PHE A 188 -15.12 2.93 10.27
N ASP A 189 -15.46 3.94 9.47
CA ASP A 189 -16.83 4.21 9.08
C ASP A 189 -17.09 3.58 7.70
N PRO A 190 -17.92 2.53 7.58
CA PRO A 190 -18.32 1.95 6.30
C PRO A 190 -18.89 2.97 5.30
N LYS A 191 -19.46 4.09 5.77
CA LYS A 191 -19.96 5.17 4.91
C LYS A 191 -18.84 5.96 4.23
N SER A 192 -17.60 5.80 4.69
CA SER A 192 -16.42 6.33 4.02
C SER A 192 -16.15 5.61 2.70
N LEU A 193 -16.67 4.40 2.49
CA LEU A 193 -16.54 3.71 1.21
C LEU A 193 -17.36 4.42 0.12
N PRO A 194 -16.87 4.46 -1.13
CA PRO A 194 -17.64 4.98 -2.24
C PRO A 194 -18.96 4.21 -2.39
N ASN A 195 -20.04 4.94 -2.67
CA ASN A 195 -21.30 4.28 -2.97
C ASN A 195 -21.21 3.62 -4.37
N PRO A 196 -21.30 2.28 -4.46
CA PRO A 196 -21.18 1.57 -5.74
C PRO A 196 -22.23 2.02 -6.76
N ASN A 197 -23.42 2.43 -6.30
CA ASN A 197 -24.50 2.92 -7.16
C ASN A 197 -24.26 4.33 -7.72
N LYS A 198 -23.31 5.09 -7.15
CA LYS A 198 -22.98 6.46 -7.59
C LYS A 198 -21.68 6.54 -8.39
N ASN A 199 -20.88 5.48 -8.40
CA ASN A 199 -19.64 5.41 -9.16
C ASN A 199 -19.73 4.27 -10.19
N PRO A 200 -20.15 4.53 -11.44
CA PRO A 200 -20.24 3.52 -12.49
C PRO A 200 -18.88 2.92 -12.90
N SER A 201 -17.78 3.48 -12.39
CA SER A 201 -16.40 2.97 -12.47
C SER A 201 -16.14 1.80 -11.51
N ILE A 202 -16.98 1.62 -10.48
CA ILE A 202 -17.01 0.44 -9.62
C ILE A 202 -17.83 -0.62 -10.36
N LYS A 203 -17.21 -1.27 -11.34
CA LYS A 203 -17.73 -2.53 -11.84
C LYS A 203 -17.20 -3.63 -10.94
N GLU A 204 -18.09 -4.37 -10.29
CA GLU A 204 -17.75 -5.72 -9.87
C GLU A 204 -17.15 -6.41 -11.11
N LEU A 205 -15.88 -6.81 -11.05
CA LEU A 205 -15.24 -7.55 -12.14
C LEU A 205 -15.74 -9.00 -12.11
N ASP A 206 -17.06 -9.17 -12.09
CA ASP A 206 -17.73 -10.42 -12.33
C ASP A 206 -17.47 -10.80 -13.80
N GLY A 207 -16.57 -11.76 -14.01
CA GLY A 207 -16.29 -12.33 -15.33
C GLY A 207 -14.90 -12.10 -15.90
N MET A 208 -13.98 -11.40 -15.21
CA MET A 208 -12.57 -11.53 -15.55
C MET A 208 -12.11 -12.92 -15.10
N LYS A 209 -11.87 -13.83 -16.06
CA LYS A 209 -11.07 -15.02 -15.79
C LYS A 209 -9.77 -14.54 -15.17
N GLN A 210 -9.44 -15.07 -13.99
CA GLN A 210 -8.15 -14.85 -13.36
C GLN A 210 -7.07 -14.98 -14.45
N ILE A 211 -6.24 -13.96 -14.61
CA ILE A 211 -5.02 -14.12 -15.39
C ILE A 211 -4.18 -15.11 -14.54
N ASN A 212 -4.24 -16.38 -14.94
CA ASN A 212 -3.84 -17.65 -14.29
C ASN A 212 -2.47 -17.72 -13.57
N ASP A 213 -2.05 -16.73 -12.78
CA ASP A 213 -0.75 -16.77 -12.10
C ASP A 213 -0.78 -16.32 -10.63
N TYR A 214 -1.91 -15.85 -10.08
CA TYR A 214 -1.96 -15.41 -8.68
C TYR A 214 -3.34 -15.68 -8.06
N GLU A 215 -3.52 -16.88 -7.50
CA GLU A 215 -4.65 -17.24 -6.63
C GLU A 215 -4.65 -16.49 -5.29
N GLU A 216 -3.65 -15.65 -5.05
CA GLU A 216 -3.44 -14.97 -3.78
C GLU A 216 -3.42 -13.44 -4.00
N ASN A 217 -4.25 -12.71 -3.24
CA ASN A 217 -4.23 -11.23 -3.07
C ASN A 217 -4.98 -10.41 -4.15
N LEU A 218 -6.29 -10.21 -3.97
CA LEU A 218 -7.16 -9.48 -4.92
C LEU A 218 -8.06 -8.44 -4.25
N HIS A 219 -7.52 -7.49 -3.49
CA HIS A 219 -8.37 -6.62 -2.68
C HIS A 219 -7.73 -5.25 -2.62
N ILE A 220 -8.15 -4.26 -3.42
CA ILE A 220 -7.75 -2.85 -3.21
C ILE A 220 -8.76 -1.93 -3.88
N THR A 221 -9.22 -0.96 -3.12
CA THR A 221 -9.93 0.20 -3.62
C THR A 221 -9.12 1.46 -3.34
N LEU A 222 -8.88 2.26 -4.38
CA LEU A 222 -8.30 3.58 -4.22
C LEU A 222 -9.35 4.55 -3.69
N PHE A 223 -9.00 5.40 -2.73
CA PHE A 223 -9.92 6.40 -2.20
C PHE A 223 -9.46 7.82 -2.55
N GLY A 224 -9.96 8.34 -3.67
CA GLY A 224 -9.75 9.72 -4.13
C GLY A 224 -8.40 9.96 -4.81
N ASP A 225 -8.38 10.91 -5.74
CA ASP A 225 -7.15 11.41 -6.35
C ASP A 225 -6.47 12.37 -5.36
N PRO A 226 -5.26 12.07 -4.87
CA PRO A 226 -4.56 13.00 -3.99
C PRO A 226 -4.28 14.29 -4.76
N LYS A 227 -4.60 15.44 -4.15
CA LYS A 227 -4.11 16.72 -4.68
C LYS A 227 -2.62 16.86 -4.37
N ASP A 228 -1.99 17.83 -5.03
CA ASP A 228 -0.60 18.18 -4.76
C ASP A 228 -0.44 18.60 -3.29
N GLY A 229 0.49 17.94 -2.58
CA GLY A 229 0.72 18.13 -1.16
C GLY A 229 -0.21 17.34 -0.24
N GLU A 230 -1.12 16.50 -0.75
CA GLU A 230 -2.01 15.66 0.06
C GLU A 230 -1.47 14.23 0.25
N VAL A 231 -1.97 13.56 1.29
CA VAL A 231 -1.66 12.16 1.61
C VAL A 231 -2.32 11.24 0.59
N PHE A 232 -1.55 10.30 0.05
CA PHE A 232 -2.10 9.23 -0.78
C PHE A 232 -2.82 8.18 0.09
N GLN A 233 -4.12 7.95 -0.14
CA GLN A 233 -4.92 7.03 0.67
C GLN A 233 -5.45 5.86 -0.16
N LEU A 234 -5.23 4.64 0.33
CA LEU A 234 -5.83 3.41 -0.18
C LEU A 234 -6.67 2.74 0.90
N ILE A 235 -7.73 2.06 0.49
CA ILE A 235 -8.56 1.23 1.36
C ILE A 235 -8.61 -0.16 0.75
N GLU A 236 -8.13 -1.14 1.49
CA GLU A 236 -8.23 -2.52 1.09
C GLU A 236 -9.63 -3.06 1.37
N ILE A 237 -10.39 -3.35 0.34
CA ILE A 237 -11.68 -4.05 0.46
C ILE A 237 -11.68 -5.22 -0.52
N ASP A 238 -12.30 -6.34 -0.14
CA ASP A 238 -12.50 -7.43 -1.08
C ASP A 238 -13.53 -7.04 -2.14
N GLY A 239 -13.09 -7.06 -3.39
CA GLY A 239 -13.86 -6.58 -4.53
C GLY A 239 -13.07 -5.51 -5.29
N PRO A 240 -12.97 -5.60 -6.61
CA PRO A 240 -12.22 -4.63 -7.38
C PRO A 240 -13.01 -3.33 -7.53
N ALA A 241 -12.38 -2.22 -7.16
CA ALA A 241 -12.84 -0.89 -7.53
C ALA A 241 -11.65 0.02 -7.83
N ILE A 242 -11.46 0.35 -9.10
CA ILE A 242 -10.64 1.50 -9.48
C ILE A 242 -11.60 2.68 -9.56
N ILE A 243 -11.61 3.50 -8.51
CA ILE A 243 -12.34 4.75 -8.53
C ILE A 243 -11.55 5.73 -9.41
N ARG A 244 -12.24 6.30 -10.40
CA ARG A 244 -11.83 7.53 -11.09
C ARG A 244 -12.65 8.67 -10.51
#